data_AF-A0AAV9SA14-F1
#
_entry.id   AF-A0AAV9SA14-F1
#
_cell.length_a   1.000
_cell.length_b   1.000
_cell.length_c   1.000
_cell.angle_alpha   90.00
_cell.angle_beta   90.00
_cell.angle_gamma   90.00
#
_symmetry.space_group_name_H-M   'P 1'
#
loop_
_entity.id
_entity.type
_entity.pdbx_description
1 polymer ?
#
loop_
_entity_poly.entity_id
_entity_poly.type
_entity_poly.pdbx_seq_one_letter_code
_entity_poly.pdbx_strand_id
1 'polypeptide(L)'
;MAERRFGGDHEVLTDAAAAARRGEQKHHAAMNSPEDVEDLSLEEILRLYSQPINEEQAWAVCYQCCRTLAKAHRGDGSSVATGASSAASPQRISGPGDVRIQKDGSVRMDQHGCEGKYSPCTTTEVIESLGIMIYKALDYGLKENEERELSPPLEQLIDLMTNSAEAEKEACLDEGYEATEEEEETEDDPNSISSVHNYRDILKLCTAHLPSVSDAPSHYQAVCRALYTETRELRTFLEKIKSAKEHASVIDPAQMNSKTIVRWLLSRLLVRADAASQLM
;
A
#
# COMPACT_ATOMS: atom_id res chain seq x y z
N MET A 1 62.84 -19.49 73.45
CA MET A 1 62.81 -20.00 72.06
C MET A 1 61.40 -19.80 71.53
N ALA A 2 61.28 -19.46 70.24
CA ALA A 2 60.10 -19.01 69.48
C ALA A 2 58.90 -20.01 69.51
N GLU A 3 57.64 -19.71 69.13
CA GLU A 3 57.10 -19.08 67.90
C GLU A 3 55.58 -18.71 68.03
N ARG A 4 55.13 -17.74 67.18
CA ARG A 4 53.93 -17.66 66.28
C ARG A 4 52.56 -18.25 66.72
N ARG A 5 51.37 -17.74 66.34
CA ARG A 5 50.89 -16.88 65.22
C ARG A 5 49.44 -16.42 65.50
N PHE A 6 49.07 -15.27 64.92
CA PHE A 6 47.79 -14.56 65.02
C PHE A 6 46.76 -15.07 63.97
N GLY A 7 45.47 -14.96 64.28
CA GLY A 7 44.34 -15.35 63.42
C GLY A 7 43.94 -14.30 62.37
N GLY A 8 43.03 -14.71 61.48
CA GLY A 8 42.39 -13.86 60.47
C GLY A 8 41.41 -14.66 59.61
N ASP A 9 40.19 -14.15 59.50
CA ASP A 9 38.97 -14.73 58.96
C ASP A 9 38.93 -14.84 57.42
N HIS A 10 38.13 -15.77 56.89
CA HIS A 10 37.85 -15.90 55.46
C HIS A 10 36.32 -16.01 55.23
N GLU A 11 35.68 -14.88 54.97
CA GLU A 11 34.26 -14.77 54.59
C GLU A 11 34.07 -14.80 53.06
N VAL A 12 33.12 -15.65 52.64
CA VAL A 12 32.15 -15.49 51.54
C VAL A 12 32.66 -14.92 50.21
N LEU A 13 33.01 -15.82 49.28
CA LEU A 13 33.14 -15.55 47.85
C LEU A 13 32.23 -16.52 47.09
N THR A 14 31.04 -16.06 46.65
CA THR A 14 30.37 -16.43 45.38
C THR A 14 28.97 -15.83 45.32
N ASP A 15 28.85 -14.54 44.99
CA ASP A 15 27.56 -13.96 44.56
C ASP A 15 27.69 -12.91 43.42
N ALA A 16 28.91 -12.68 42.93
CA ALA A 16 29.16 -11.69 41.88
C ALA A 16 28.95 -12.23 40.44
N ALA A 17 29.03 -13.56 40.24
CA ALA A 17 28.98 -14.14 38.90
C ALA A 17 27.55 -14.37 38.36
N ALA A 18 26.55 -14.50 39.23
CA ALA A 18 25.15 -14.71 38.84
C ALA A 18 24.44 -13.39 38.46
N ALA A 19 24.89 -12.25 39.02
CA ALA A 19 24.36 -10.93 38.69
C ALA A 19 24.81 -10.44 37.30
N ALA A 20 26.03 -10.79 36.87
CA ALA A 20 26.57 -10.38 35.56
C ALA A 20 25.79 -11.00 34.39
N ARG A 21 25.39 -12.27 34.49
CA ARG A 21 24.58 -12.92 33.42
C ARG A 21 23.15 -12.42 33.35
N ARG A 22 22.60 -11.88 34.45
CA ARG A 22 21.26 -11.27 34.47
C ARG A 22 21.25 -9.83 33.93
N GLY A 23 22.43 -9.17 33.89
CA GLY A 23 22.63 -7.86 33.27
C GLY A 23 22.80 -7.93 31.76
N GLU A 24 23.53 -8.91 31.24
CA GLU A 24 23.80 -9.05 29.81
C GLU A 24 22.60 -9.57 28.99
N GLN A 25 21.66 -10.30 29.62
CA GLN A 25 20.39 -10.69 28.99
C GLN A 25 19.28 -9.64 29.09
N LYS A 26 19.49 -8.55 29.85
CA LYS A 26 18.54 -7.42 29.90
C LYS A 26 18.90 -6.29 28.92
N HIS A 27 20.10 -6.27 28.36
CA HIS A 27 20.53 -5.23 27.42
C HIS A 27 20.27 -5.56 25.94
N HIS A 28 19.91 -6.80 25.60
CA HIS A 28 19.43 -7.15 24.25
C HIS A 28 17.89 -7.14 24.09
N ALA A 29 17.15 -6.89 25.17
CA ALA A 29 15.68 -6.88 25.16
C ALA A 29 15.06 -5.46 25.09
N ALA A 30 15.88 -4.43 24.84
CA ALA A 30 15.46 -3.02 24.85
C ALA A 30 15.71 -2.29 23.51
N MET A 31 15.78 -3.03 22.40
CA MET A 31 15.61 -2.49 21.04
C MET A 31 14.66 -3.35 20.21
N ASN A 32 13.52 -3.70 20.81
CA ASN A 32 12.31 -3.82 20.02
C ASN A 32 11.56 -2.50 20.21
N SER A 33 11.99 -1.47 19.48
CA SER A 33 11.04 -0.44 19.09
C SER A 33 9.89 -1.15 18.37
N PRO A 34 8.64 -0.71 18.50
CA PRO A 34 7.54 -1.24 17.71
C PRO A 34 7.63 -0.80 16.23
N GLU A 35 8.83 -0.71 15.65
CA GLU A 35 9.08 -0.14 14.32
C GLU A 35 8.88 -1.12 13.16
N ASP A 36 8.58 -2.40 13.43
CA ASP A 36 8.54 -3.44 12.39
C ASP A 36 7.13 -3.80 11.89
N VAL A 37 6.10 -3.02 12.26
CA VAL A 37 4.71 -3.23 11.80
C VAL A 37 4.02 -1.97 11.26
N GLU A 38 4.78 -0.94 10.89
CA GLU A 38 4.20 0.19 10.17
C GLU A 38 3.97 -0.18 8.70
N ASP A 39 2.72 -0.42 8.37
CA ASP A 39 2.22 -0.25 7.01
C ASP A 39 2.36 1.22 6.58
N LEU A 40 2.39 1.45 5.27
CA LEU A 40 2.54 2.78 4.70
C LEU A 40 1.22 3.19 4.05
N SER A 41 0.70 4.37 4.38
CA SER A 41 -0.43 4.89 3.61
C SER A 41 0.02 5.34 2.23
N LEU A 42 -0.87 5.28 1.24
CA LEU A 42 -0.57 5.81 -0.09
C LEU A 42 -0.34 7.33 -0.04
N GLU A 43 -1.01 8.04 0.88
CA GLU A 43 -0.77 9.47 1.10
C GLU A 43 0.67 9.76 1.55
N GLU A 44 1.19 8.94 2.46
CA GLU A 44 2.56 9.06 2.92
C GLU A 44 3.58 8.81 1.81
N ILE A 45 3.30 7.85 0.93
CA ILE A 45 4.14 7.56 -0.24
C ILE A 45 4.14 8.77 -1.17
N LEU A 46 2.98 9.27 -1.59
CA LEU A 46 2.86 10.43 -2.47
C LEU A 46 3.59 11.66 -1.90
N ARG A 47 3.44 11.92 -0.60
CA ARG A 47 4.10 13.03 0.09
C ARG A 47 5.63 12.87 0.12
N LEU A 48 6.13 11.65 0.38
CA LEU A 48 7.56 11.38 0.47
C LEU A 48 8.27 11.54 -0.87
N TYR A 49 7.66 11.05 -1.95
CA TYR A 49 8.22 11.16 -3.29
C TYR A 49 7.97 12.51 -3.94
N SER A 50 6.93 13.23 -3.49
CA SER A 50 6.45 14.46 -4.15
C SER A 50 6.20 14.26 -5.65
N GLN A 51 5.73 13.06 -6.00
CA GLN A 51 5.50 12.59 -7.37
C GLN A 51 4.27 11.68 -7.38
N PRO A 52 3.54 11.63 -8.50
CA PRO A 52 2.45 10.68 -8.67
C PRO A 52 2.96 9.24 -8.75
N ILE A 53 2.06 8.29 -8.50
CA ILE A 53 2.34 6.88 -8.81
C ILE A 53 2.46 6.69 -10.32
N ASN A 54 3.15 5.63 -10.74
CA ASN A 54 3.13 5.21 -12.15
C ASN A 54 1.93 4.30 -12.44
N GLU A 55 1.68 4.03 -13.72
CA GLU A 55 0.54 3.22 -14.15
C GLU A 55 0.57 1.80 -13.57
N GLU A 56 1.74 1.16 -13.53
CA GLU A 56 1.87 -0.20 -13.00
C GLU A 56 1.57 -0.27 -11.49
N GLN A 57 1.93 0.78 -10.75
CA GLN A 57 1.56 0.95 -9.34
C GLN A 57 0.06 1.20 -9.20
N ALA A 58 -0.57 1.96 -10.08
CA ALA A 58 -2.02 2.17 -10.08
C ALA A 58 -2.78 0.85 -10.32
N TRP A 59 -2.38 0.06 -11.31
CA TRP A 59 -2.90 -1.30 -11.55
C TRP A 59 -2.74 -2.19 -10.32
N ALA A 60 -1.54 -2.20 -9.72
CA ALA A 60 -1.25 -3.02 -8.54
C ALA A 60 -2.09 -2.64 -7.32
N VAL A 61 -2.18 -1.34 -7.01
CA VAL A 61 -2.99 -0.85 -5.90
C VAL A 61 -4.46 -1.19 -6.16
N CYS A 62 -4.99 -0.89 -7.35
CA CYS A 62 -6.37 -1.21 -7.72
C CYS A 62 -6.68 -2.71 -7.54
N TYR A 63 -5.85 -3.60 -8.11
CA TYR A 63 -6.00 -5.04 -7.96
C TYR A 63 -5.99 -5.49 -6.51
N GLN A 64 -5.03 -5.01 -5.70
CA GLN A 64 -4.91 -5.39 -4.30
C GLN A 64 -6.07 -4.88 -3.45
N CYS A 65 -6.52 -3.65 -3.70
CA CYS A 65 -7.70 -3.06 -3.05
C CYS A 65 -8.94 -3.92 -3.34
N CYS A 66 -9.25 -4.19 -4.60
CA CYS A 66 -10.40 -5.00 -5.00
C CYS A 66 -10.31 -6.43 -4.46
N ARG A 67 -9.10 -7.02 -4.41
CA ARG A 67 -8.89 -8.35 -3.82
C ARG A 67 -9.20 -8.38 -2.33
N THR A 68 -8.79 -7.36 -1.58
CA THR A 68 -9.07 -7.24 -0.15
C THR A 68 -10.56 -6.98 0.11
N LEU A 69 -11.17 -6.06 -0.65
CA LEU A 69 -12.59 -5.75 -0.56
C LEU A 69 -13.46 -6.97 -0.89
N ALA A 70 -13.14 -7.73 -1.95
CA ALA A 70 -13.86 -8.95 -2.31
C ALA A 70 -13.80 -10.04 -1.23
N LYS A 71 -12.68 -10.15 -0.50
CA LYS A 71 -12.55 -11.07 0.64
C LYS A 71 -13.41 -10.65 1.82
N ALA A 72 -13.42 -9.35 2.15
CA ALA A 72 -14.25 -8.80 3.21
C ALA A 72 -15.76 -9.05 2.93
N HIS A 73 -16.20 -8.85 1.69
CA HIS A 73 -17.60 -9.09 1.28
C HIS A 73 -18.02 -10.57 1.38
N ARG A 74 -17.08 -11.53 1.25
CA ARG A 74 -17.38 -12.96 1.42
C ARG A 74 -17.39 -13.41 2.88
N GLY A 75 -16.64 -12.73 3.75
CA GLY A 75 -16.51 -13.07 5.17
C GLY A 75 -17.75 -12.74 6.00
N ASP A 76 -18.57 -11.79 5.55
CA ASP A 76 -19.79 -11.32 6.23
C ASP A 76 -20.92 -12.38 6.28
N GLY A 77 -20.82 -13.45 5.48
CA GLY A 77 -21.80 -14.54 5.45
C GLY A 77 -21.50 -15.75 6.35
N SER A 78 -20.37 -15.77 7.08
CA SER A 78 -19.93 -16.99 7.79
C SER A 78 -19.13 -16.72 9.07
N SER A 79 -19.74 -16.07 10.06
CA SER A 79 -19.15 -15.99 11.41
C SER A 79 -20.21 -16.08 12.52
N VAL A 80 -20.68 -17.31 12.75
CA VAL A 80 -21.07 -17.76 14.11
C VAL A 80 -19.81 -18.39 14.72
N ALA A 81 -18.97 -17.59 15.36
CA ALA A 81 -18.13 -17.96 16.51
C ALA A 81 -17.08 -16.87 16.81
N THR A 82 -17.08 -16.45 18.08
CA THR A 82 -15.98 -15.80 18.81
C THR A 82 -15.50 -14.41 18.33
N GLY A 83 -16.16 -13.37 18.86
CA GLY A 83 -15.51 -12.31 19.64
C GLY A 83 -14.62 -11.30 18.91
N ALA A 84 -15.17 -10.10 18.72
CA ALA A 84 -14.48 -8.83 18.52
C ALA A 84 -13.70 -8.65 17.21
N SER A 85 -14.43 -8.53 16.11
CA SER A 85 -14.15 -7.52 15.07
C SER A 85 -15.47 -7.14 14.44
N SER A 86 -15.87 -5.88 14.61
CA SER A 86 -17.10 -5.33 14.04
C SER A 86 -17.14 -5.68 12.56
N ALA A 87 -18.20 -6.37 12.10
CA ALA A 87 -18.46 -6.54 10.68
C ALA A 87 -18.56 -5.14 10.09
N ALA A 88 -17.47 -4.72 9.46
CA ALA A 88 -17.31 -3.37 8.97
C ALA A 88 -18.11 -3.28 7.67
N SER A 89 -19.21 -2.52 7.69
CA SER A 89 -19.96 -2.21 6.49
C SER A 89 -19.02 -1.64 5.43
N PRO A 90 -19.27 -1.90 4.12
CA PRO A 90 -18.50 -1.25 3.07
C PRO A 90 -18.52 0.25 3.30
N GLN A 91 -17.34 0.88 3.28
CA GLN A 91 -17.20 2.32 3.44
C GLN A 91 -16.47 2.87 2.22
N ARG A 92 -16.89 4.06 1.77
CA ARG A 92 -16.20 4.79 0.69
C ARG A 92 -14.76 5.09 1.10
N ILE A 93 -13.88 5.04 0.11
CA ILE A 93 -12.49 5.46 0.24
C ILE A 93 -12.50 6.99 0.14
N SER A 94 -12.14 7.67 1.22
CA SER A 94 -12.12 9.15 1.28
C SER A 94 -10.90 9.72 0.56
N GLY A 95 -9.79 8.98 0.56
CA GLY A 95 -8.56 9.38 -0.11
C GLY A 95 -7.41 8.39 0.07
N PRO A 96 -6.20 8.75 -0.39
CA PRO A 96 -5.03 7.86 -0.33
C PRO A 96 -4.54 7.57 1.10
N GLY A 97 -5.03 8.30 2.11
CA GLY A 97 -4.75 8.02 3.53
C GLY A 97 -5.40 6.73 4.03
N ASP A 98 -6.52 6.32 3.42
CA ASP A 98 -7.26 5.12 3.81
C ASP A 98 -6.62 3.84 3.23
N VAL A 99 -5.73 3.97 2.25
CA VAL A 99 -5.08 2.84 1.57
C VAL A 99 -3.72 2.55 2.20
N ARG A 100 -3.57 1.38 2.81
CA ARG A 100 -2.38 0.98 3.57
C ARG A 100 -1.66 -0.19 2.91
N ILE A 101 -0.44 0.04 2.46
CA ILE A 101 0.43 -0.97 1.83
C ILE A 101 1.29 -1.63 2.91
N GLN A 102 1.24 -2.96 2.98
CA GLN A 102 1.98 -3.76 3.95
C GLN A 102 3.35 -4.22 3.40
N LYS A 103 4.23 -4.66 4.32
CA LYS A 103 5.57 -5.17 4.01
C LYS A 103 5.59 -6.35 3.04
N ASP A 104 4.53 -7.14 2.99
CA ASP A 104 4.40 -8.28 2.07
C ASP A 104 3.81 -7.89 0.69
N GLY A 105 3.42 -6.63 0.51
CA GLY A 105 2.74 -6.13 -0.68
C GLY A 105 1.23 -6.33 -0.71
N SER A 106 0.63 -6.83 0.39
CA SER A 106 -0.82 -6.78 0.54
C SER A 106 -1.28 -5.35 0.85
N VAL A 107 -2.53 -5.05 0.52
CA VAL A 107 -3.12 -3.72 0.74
C VAL A 107 -4.36 -3.86 1.60
N ARG A 108 -4.47 -3.01 2.63
CA ARG A 108 -5.62 -2.91 3.52
C ARG A 108 -6.27 -1.54 3.40
N MET A 109 -7.56 -1.48 3.68
CA MET A 109 -8.27 -0.22 3.84
C MET A 109 -8.40 0.06 5.33
N ASP A 110 -7.91 1.20 5.79
CA ASP A 110 -8.22 1.68 7.12
C ASP A 110 -9.52 2.47 7.07
N GLN A 111 -10.48 2.07 7.88
CA GLN A 111 -11.75 2.76 8.01
C GLN A 111 -11.60 3.77 9.13
N HIS A 112 -10.95 4.90 8.84
CA HIS A 112 -10.93 5.99 9.80
C HIS A 112 -12.30 6.65 9.82
N GLY A 113 -13.04 6.36 10.89
CA GLY A 113 -14.44 6.71 11.07
C GLY A 113 -14.69 8.21 10.97
N CYS A 114 -15.46 8.60 9.97
CA CYS A 114 -16.27 9.80 10.09
C CYS A 114 -17.34 9.51 11.15
N GLU A 115 -17.17 10.03 12.38
CA GLU A 115 -18.23 10.07 13.39
C GLU A 115 -19.35 11.00 12.90
N GLY A 116 -20.16 10.53 11.95
CA GLY A 116 -21.20 11.33 11.32
C GLY A 116 -22.01 10.52 10.33
N LYS A 117 -23.14 9.98 10.80
CA LYS A 117 -24.23 9.37 10.00
C LYS A 117 -23.74 8.47 8.86
N TYR A 118 -23.33 7.26 9.21
CA TYR A 118 -23.01 6.21 8.24
C TYR A 118 -24.25 5.88 7.40
N SER A 119 -24.28 6.35 6.16
CA SER A 119 -25.11 5.74 5.12
C SER A 119 -24.41 4.45 4.68
N PRO A 120 -25.11 3.30 4.59
CA PRO A 120 -24.54 2.13 3.96
C PRO A 120 -24.06 2.48 2.54
N CYS A 121 -22.85 2.05 2.19
CA CYS A 121 -22.25 2.26 0.88
C CYS A 121 -22.44 1.01 0.03
N THR A 122 -22.93 1.17 -1.19
CA THR A 122 -23.02 0.10 -2.18
C THR A 122 -21.62 -0.30 -2.65
N THR A 123 -21.49 -1.51 -3.21
CA THR A 123 -20.23 -1.95 -3.84
C THR A 123 -19.79 -0.98 -4.94
N THR A 124 -20.75 -0.47 -5.72
CA THR A 124 -20.52 0.51 -6.79
C THR A 124 -19.93 1.81 -6.26
N GLU A 125 -20.48 2.39 -5.19
CA GLU A 125 -19.93 3.61 -4.56
C GLU A 125 -18.52 3.41 -3.98
N VAL A 126 -18.19 2.19 -3.50
CA VAL A 126 -16.81 1.87 -3.09
C VAL A 126 -15.89 1.83 -4.29
N ILE A 127 -16.30 1.18 -5.39
CA ILE A 127 -15.52 1.09 -6.63
C ILE A 127 -15.30 2.50 -7.23
N GLU A 128 -16.34 3.33 -7.28
CA GLU A 128 -16.26 4.73 -7.71
C GLU A 128 -15.25 5.51 -6.86
N SER A 129 -15.37 5.43 -5.54
CA SER A 129 -14.44 6.11 -4.63
C SER A 129 -12.99 5.61 -4.79
N LEU A 130 -12.80 4.32 -5.08
CA LEU A 130 -11.49 3.75 -5.39
C LEU A 130 -10.93 4.31 -6.71
N GLY A 131 -11.73 4.36 -7.76
CA GLY A 131 -11.35 4.88 -9.08
C GLY A 131 -10.91 6.36 -8.98
N ILE A 132 -11.71 7.18 -8.30
CA ILE A 132 -11.38 8.59 -8.04
C ILE A 132 -10.06 8.71 -7.26
N MET A 133 -9.84 7.87 -6.26
CA MET A 133 -8.62 7.90 -5.45
C MET A 133 -7.39 7.53 -6.29
N ILE A 134 -7.47 6.49 -7.14
CA ILE A 134 -6.38 6.10 -8.05
C ILE A 134 -6.06 7.22 -9.03
N TYR A 135 -7.08 7.82 -9.65
CA TYR A 135 -6.92 8.95 -10.56
C TYR A 135 -6.19 10.12 -9.88
N LYS A 136 -6.62 10.52 -8.67
CA LYS A 136 -5.95 11.57 -7.90
C LYS A 136 -4.50 11.23 -7.53
N ALA A 137 -4.17 9.95 -7.33
CA ALA A 137 -2.81 9.53 -7.06
C ALA A 137 -1.91 9.57 -8.32
N LEU A 138 -2.48 9.35 -9.51
CA LEU A 138 -1.81 9.47 -10.81
C LEU A 138 -1.56 10.93 -11.22
N ASP A 139 -2.44 11.84 -10.79
CA ASP A 139 -2.38 13.29 -11.03
C ASP A 139 -1.76 14.09 -9.87
N TYR A 140 -1.22 13.40 -8.87
CA TYR A 140 -0.64 14.06 -7.69
C TYR A 140 0.46 15.06 -8.08
N GLY A 141 0.26 16.32 -7.71
CA GLY A 141 1.21 17.41 -7.96
C GLY A 141 1.01 18.15 -9.29
N LEU A 142 0.03 17.76 -10.11
CA LEU A 142 -0.38 18.52 -11.29
C LEU A 142 -1.30 19.70 -10.91
N LYS A 143 -1.39 20.70 -11.80
CA LYS A 143 -2.36 21.79 -11.67
C LYS A 143 -3.72 21.36 -12.21
N GLU A 144 -4.79 22.05 -11.81
CA GLU A 144 -6.17 21.76 -12.25
C GLU A 144 -6.40 21.83 -13.76
N ASN A 145 -5.50 22.47 -14.51
CA ASN A 145 -5.56 22.62 -15.96
C ASN A 145 -4.54 21.73 -16.71
N GLU A 146 -3.86 20.85 -15.98
CA GLU A 146 -2.86 19.91 -16.49
C GLU A 146 -3.34 18.51 -16.15
N GLU A 147 -3.56 17.69 -17.18
CA GLU A 147 -3.97 16.29 -17.02
C GLU A 147 -2.86 15.38 -17.52
N ARG A 148 -2.72 14.22 -16.87
CA ARG A 148 -1.77 13.21 -17.30
C ARG A 148 -2.37 12.39 -18.45
N GLU A 149 -1.60 12.20 -19.52
CA GLU A 149 -1.91 11.21 -20.54
C GLU A 149 -1.70 9.80 -19.97
N LEU A 150 -2.78 9.02 -19.86
CA LEU A 150 -2.76 7.62 -19.43
C LEU A 150 -2.73 6.69 -20.64
N SER A 151 -2.26 5.46 -20.45
CA SER A 151 -2.48 4.43 -21.46
C SER A 151 -3.99 4.17 -21.65
N PRO A 152 -4.46 3.92 -22.89
CA PRO A 152 -5.88 3.69 -23.14
C PRO A 152 -6.53 2.60 -22.27
N PRO A 153 -5.85 1.47 -21.95
CA PRO A 153 -6.45 0.45 -21.07
C PRO A 153 -6.65 0.93 -19.62
N LEU A 154 -5.77 1.78 -19.11
CA LEU A 154 -5.88 2.29 -17.74
C LEU A 154 -6.94 3.39 -17.64
N GLU A 155 -7.00 4.27 -18.64
CA GLU A 155 -8.06 5.27 -18.78
C GLU A 155 -9.43 4.59 -18.80
N GLN A 156 -9.60 3.56 -19.65
CA GLN A 156 -10.85 2.78 -19.71
C GLN A 156 -11.23 2.14 -18.37
N LEU A 157 -10.25 1.60 -17.63
CA LEU A 157 -10.51 1.05 -16.30
C LEU A 157 -11.05 2.14 -15.36
N ILE A 158 -10.38 3.29 -15.30
CA ILE A 158 -10.75 4.39 -14.40
C ILE A 158 -12.14 4.91 -14.77
N ASP A 159 -12.41 5.14 -16.05
CA ASP A 159 -13.72 5.57 -16.54
C ASP A 159 -14.84 4.61 -16.14
N LEU A 160 -14.63 3.30 -16.30
CA LEU A 160 -15.59 2.29 -15.88
C LEU A 160 -15.82 2.29 -14.37
N MET A 161 -14.79 2.61 -13.58
CA MET A 161 -14.92 2.74 -12.13
C MET A 161 -15.67 4.00 -11.73
N THR A 162 -15.49 5.12 -12.43
CA THR A 162 -16.03 6.42 -12.03
C THR A 162 -17.36 6.81 -12.69
N ASN A 163 -17.75 6.17 -13.81
CA ASN A 163 -18.96 6.51 -14.57
C ASN A 163 -20.16 5.56 -14.31
N SER A 164 -20.17 4.84 -13.20
CA SER A 164 -21.24 3.87 -12.86
C SER A 164 -22.63 4.48 -12.63
N ALA A 165 -22.74 5.80 -12.48
CA ALA A 165 -24.00 6.51 -12.21
C ALA A 165 -24.85 6.78 -13.48
N GLU A 166 -24.30 6.61 -14.68
CA GLU A 166 -25.02 6.86 -15.93
C GLU A 166 -25.84 5.64 -16.39
N ALA A 167 -25.38 4.42 -16.07
CA ALA A 167 -26.05 3.17 -16.42
C ALA A 167 -27.43 3.00 -15.74
N GLU A 168 -27.64 3.56 -14.54
CA GLU A 168 -28.91 3.47 -13.83
C GLU A 168 -30.00 4.41 -14.42
N LYS A 169 -29.61 5.46 -15.16
CA LYS A 169 -30.56 6.39 -15.79
C LYS A 169 -31.12 5.88 -17.12
N GLU A 170 -30.39 5.02 -17.83
CA GLU A 170 -30.85 4.46 -19.10
C GLU A 170 -31.78 3.24 -18.94
N ALA A 171 -31.77 2.58 -17.79
CA ALA A 171 -32.63 1.44 -17.49
C ALA A 171 -34.11 1.79 -17.21
N CYS A 172 -34.50 3.06 -17.37
CA CYS A 172 -35.87 3.55 -17.11
C CYS A 172 -36.55 4.13 -18.36
N LEU A 173 -36.18 3.68 -19.56
CA LEU A 173 -36.96 3.93 -20.78
C LEU A 173 -37.93 2.77 -20.98
N ASP A 174 -39.00 2.76 -20.17
CA ASP A 174 -40.22 1.98 -20.42
C ASP A 174 -40.92 2.58 -21.66
N GLU A 175 -40.35 2.32 -22.83
CA GLU A 175 -41.02 2.49 -24.11
C GLU A 175 -42.08 1.39 -24.24
N GLY A 176 -43.27 1.70 -23.72
CA GLY A 176 -44.47 0.97 -24.06
C GLY A 176 -44.68 1.01 -25.58
N TYR A 177 -44.35 -0.07 -26.26
CA TYR A 177 -44.91 -0.40 -27.57
C TYR A 177 -45.10 -1.90 -27.74
N GLU A 178 -46.37 -2.28 -27.90
CA GLU A 178 -46.87 -3.63 -28.11
C GLU A 178 -46.74 -4.02 -29.60
N ALA A 179 -46.37 -5.28 -29.83
CA ALA A 179 -46.51 -6.06 -31.06
C ALA A 179 -45.55 -5.77 -32.23
N THR A 180 -44.58 -6.67 -32.43
CA THR A 180 -44.70 -7.78 -33.41
C THR A 180 -43.55 -8.77 -33.22
N GLU A 181 -43.90 -10.06 -33.21
CA GLU A 181 -43.01 -11.20 -33.06
C GLU A 181 -42.10 -11.34 -34.29
N GLU A 182 -40.78 -11.19 -34.15
CA GLU A 182 -39.78 -12.03 -34.81
C GLU A 182 -38.60 -12.21 -33.85
N GLU A 183 -38.43 -13.44 -33.37
CA GLU A 183 -37.32 -13.88 -32.53
C GLU A 183 -36.04 -13.89 -33.37
N GLU A 184 -35.14 -12.93 -33.15
CA GLU A 184 -33.74 -13.05 -33.56
C GLU A 184 -32.89 -13.14 -32.29
N GLU A 185 -32.32 -14.33 -32.08
CA GLU A 185 -31.44 -14.66 -30.96
C GLU A 185 -30.28 -13.66 -30.91
N THR A 186 -30.20 -12.91 -29.81
CA THR A 186 -29.10 -11.99 -29.55
C THR A 186 -27.81 -12.78 -29.43
N GLU A 187 -26.90 -12.64 -30.40
CA GLU A 187 -25.52 -13.04 -30.21
C GLU A 187 -24.91 -12.16 -29.12
N ASP A 188 -24.58 -12.76 -27.98
CA ASP A 188 -23.76 -12.15 -26.93
C ASP A 188 -22.40 -11.76 -27.53
N ASP A 189 -22.26 -10.50 -27.94
CA ASP A 189 -20.98 -9.90 -28.32
C ASP A 189 -20.05 -9.87 -27.09
N PRO A 190 -18.91 -10.61 -27.09
CA PRO A 190 -17.96 -10.60 -25.99
C PRO A 190 -17.26 -9.24 -25.80
N ASN A 191 -17.52 -8.26 -26.67
CA ASN A 191 -16.94 -6.92 -26.65
C ASN A 191 -17.85 -5.85 -26.01
N SER A 192 -19.06 -6.19 -25.57
CA SER A 192 -19.92 -5.31 -24.78
C SER A 192 -19.51 -5.35 -23.31
N ILE A 193 -18.42 -4.63 -22.97
CA ILE A 193 -17.99 -4.38 -21.59
C ILE A 193 -18.97 -3.35 -20.98
N SER A 194 -20.22 -3.76 -20.82
CA SER A 194 -21.29 -2.94 -20.27
C SER A 194 -21.20 -2.99 -18.74
N SER A 195 -20.55 -1.98 -18.18
CA SER A 195 -20.59 -1.58 -16.78
C SER A 195 -19.92 -2.53 -15.77
N VAL A 196 -18.97 -1.98 -15.00
CA VAL A 196 -18.33 -2.70 -13.89
C VAL A 196 -19.14 -2.52 -12.62
N HIS A 197 -19.82 -3.58 -12.19
CA HIS A 197 -20.71 -3.54 -11.01
C HIS A 197 -20.12 -4.20 -9.75
N ASN A 198 -18.96 -4.87 -9.84
CA ASN A 198 -18.40 -5.60 -8.71
C ASN A 198 -16.88 -5.74 -8.77
N TYR A 199 -16.26 -6.06 -7.63
CA TYR A 199 -14.81 -6.22 -7.52
C TYR A 199 -14.24 -7.31 -8.42
N ARG A 200 -15.02 -8.34 -8.78
CA ARG A 200 -14.54 -9.44 -9.64
C ARG A 200 -14.30 -8.94 -11.07
N ASP A 201 -15.11 -8.02 -11.57
CA ASP A 201 -14.94 -7.50 -12.92
C ASP A 201 -13.72 -6.58 -13.01
N ILE A 202 -13.49 -5.72 -11.99
CA ILE A 202 -12.23 -4.97 -11.87
C ILE A 202 -11.01 -5.91 -11.82
N LEU A 203 -11.08 -6.98 -11.01
CA LEU A 203 -9.99 -7.95 -10.92
C LEU A 203 -9.70 -8.63 -12.28
N LYS A 204 -10.72 -8.90 -13.10
CA LYS A 204 -10.53 -9.44 -14.45
C LYS A 204 -9.82 -8.44 -15.36
N LEU A 205 -10.23 -7.17 -15.34
CA LEU A 205 -9.60 -6.10 -16.13
C LEU A 205 -8.13 -5.92 -15.75
N CYS A 206 -7.83 -5.82 -14.46
CA CYS A 206 -6.43 -5.81 -14.00
C CYS A 206 -5.67 -7.07 -14.43
N THR A 207 -6.29 -8.25 -14.33
CA THR A 207 -5.62 -9.49 -14.73
C THR A 207 -5.32 -9.52 -16.24
N ALA A 208 -6.19 -8.96 -17.06
CA ALA A 208 -6.03 -8.87 -18.52
C ALA A 208 -4.95 -7.87 -18.98
N HIS A 209 -4.52 -6.94 -18.10
CA HIS A 209 -3.40 -6.03 -18.36
C HIS A 209 -2.05 -6.76 -18.47
N LEU A 210 -1.93 -7.93 -17.84
CA LEU A 210 -0.69 -8.71 -17.87
C LEU A 210 -0.65 -9.69 -19.05
N PRO A 211 0.54 -9.93 -19.65
CA PRO A 211 0.70 -10.94 -20.69
C PRO A 211 0.29 -12.35 -20.24
N SER A 212 0.53 -12.64 -18.95
CA SER A 212 0.18 -13.90 -18.31
C SER A 212 -0.79 -13.63 -17.15
N VAL A 213 -2.06 -13.95 -17.39
CA VAL A 213 -3.15 -13.75 -16.42
C VAL A 213 -2.93 -14.49 -15.08
N SER A 214 -2.19 -15.61 -15.09
CA SER A 214 -1.90 -16.37 -13.87
C SER A 214 -0.97 -15.62 -12.92
N ASP A 215 -0.22 -14.65 -13.43
CA ASP A 215 0.85 -14.00 -12.68
C ASP A 215 0.32 -12.81 -11.87
N ALA A 216 -0.89 -12.33 -12.16
CA ALA A 216 -1.49 -11.15 -11.53
C ALA A 216 -1.41 -11.16 -9.99
N PRO A 217 -1.75 -12.25 -9.26
CA PRO A 217 -1.67 -12.26 -7.81
C PRO A 217 -0.25 -12.01 -7.27
N SER A 218 0.76 -12.63 -7.89
CA SER A 218 2.17 -12.51 -7.49
C SER A 218 2.81 -11.23 -7.97
N HIS A 219 2.49 -10.81 -9.20
CA HIS A 219 3.02 -9.61 -9.84
C HIS A 219 2.59 -8.36 -9.09
N TYR A 220 1.28 -8.15 -8.92
CA TYR A 220 0.78 -6.98 -8.21
C TYR A 220 1.19 -6.96 -6.74
N GLN A 221 1.37 -8.13 -6.11
CA GLN A 221 1.95 -8.19 -4.78
C GLN A 221 3.43 -7.78 -4.78
N ALA A 222 4.21 -8.18 -5.78
CA ALA A 222 5.60 -7.76 -5.92
C ALA A 222 5.74 -6.26 -6.18
N VAL A 223 4.88 -5.67 -7.02
CA VAL A 223 4.86 -4.22 -7.28
C VAL A 223 4.58 -3.43 -6.00
N CYS A 224 3.53 -3.78 -5.26
CA CYS A 224 3.22 -3.10 -3.98
C CYS A 224 4.32 -3.32 -2.93
N ARG A 225 4.90 -4.53 -2.87
CA ARG A 225 6.02 -4.82 -1.95
C ARG A 225 7.25 -3.98 -2.29
N ALA A 226 7.60 -3.87 -3.56
CA ALA A 226 8.72 -3.06 -4.02
C ALA A 226 8.51 -1.58 -3.67
N LEU A 227 7.31 -1.05 -3.90
CA LEU A 227 6.93 0.32 -3.51
C LEU A 227 7.09 0.54 -2.01
N TYR A 228 6.61 -0.39 -1.18
CA TYR A 228 6.78 -0.34 0.28
C TYR A 228 8.26 -0.30 0.67
N THR A 229 9.07 -1.23 0.15
CA THR A 229 10.50 -1.34 0.48
C THR A 229 11.28 -0.09 0.06
N GLU A 230 11.08 0.40 -1.17
CA GLU A 230 11.74 1.64 -1.62
C GLU A 230 11.33 2.84 -0.73
N THR A 231 10.06 2.96 -0.37
CA THR A 231 9.58 4.07 0.48
C THR A 231 10.22 4.02 1.87
N ARG A 232 10.28 2.83 2.49
CA ARG A 232 10.93 2.64 3.80
C ARG A 232 12.42 2.98 3.73
N GLU A 233 13.12 2.52 2.70
CA GLU A 233 14.54 2.86 2.50
C GLU A 233 14.74 4.37 2.34
N LEU A 234 13.87 5.04 1.59
CA LEU A 234 13.91 6.49 1.41
C LEU A 234 13.69 7.23 2.74
N ARG A 235 12.71 6.81 3.56
CA ARG A 235 12.50 7.39 4.91
C ARG A 235 13.75 7.30 5.77
N THR A 236 14.29 6.09 5.91
CA THR A 236 15.51 5.86 6.71
C THR A 236 16.69 6.66 6.16
N PHE A 237 16.78 6.81 4.84
CA PHE A 237 17.82 7.63 4.22
C PHE A 237 17.66 9.12 4.54
N LEU A 238 16.45 9.66 4.44
CA LEU A 238 16.16 11.06 4.77
C LEU A 238 16.38 11.35 6.26
N GLU A 239 16.03 10.43 7.14
CA GLU A 239 16.31 10.51 8.58
C GLU A 239 17.82 10.56 8.87
N LYS A 240 18.61 9.71 8.20
CA LYS A 240 20.07 9.74 8.30
C LYS A 240 20.65 11.07 7.82
N ILE A 241 20.14 11.64 6.72
CA ILE A 241 20.57 12.96 6.25
C ILE A 241 20.21 14.04 7.26
N LYS A 242 18.98 14.00 7.80
CA LYS A 242 18.51 14.98 8.78
C LYS A 242 19.35 14.95 10.05
N SER A 243 19.59 13.76 10.60
CA SER A 243 20.47 13.56 11.76
C SER A 243 21.91 14.02 11.46
N ALA A 244 22.48 13.64 10.31
CA ALA A 244 23.82 14.09 9.92
C ALA A 244 23.91 15.61 9.77
N LYS A 245 22.86 16.27 9.25
CA LYS A 245 22.79 17.74 9.16
C LYS A 245 22.72 18.41 10.53
N GLU A 246 21.94 17.85 11.46
CA GLU A 246 21.85 18.33 12.83
C GLU A 246 23.21 18.18 13.56
N HIS A 247 23.91 17.06 13.37
CA HIS A 247 25.26 16.87 13.91
C HIS A 247 26.34 17.69 13.19
N ALA A 248 26.19 17.98 11.89
CA ALA A 248 27.08 18.87 11.14
C ALA A 248 26.87 20.35 11.50
N SER A 249 25.72 20.75 12.07
CA SER A 249 25.60 22.09 12.66
C SER A 249 26.53 22.29 13.89
N VAL A 250 27.11 21.19 14.40
CA VAL A 250 28.12 21.16 15.46
C VAL A 250 29.55 20.99 14.88
N ILE A 251 29.71 20.74 13.57
CA ILE A 251 31.01 20.49 12.91
C ILE A 251 31.12 21.29 11.61
N ASP A 252 32.10 22.19 11.55
CA ASP A 252 32.43 23.14 10.48
C ASP A 252 31.95 22.72 9.04
N PRO A 253 31.07 23.51 8.37
CA PRO A 253 30.38 23.17 7.11
C PRO A 253 31.27 22.96 5.87
N ALA A 254 32.60 22.92 6.00
CA ALA A 254 33.55 22.80 4.90
C ALA A 254 33.79 21.37 4.36
N GLN A 255 33.12 20.32 4.88
CA GLN A 255 33.50 18.92 4.58
C GLN A 255 32.44 18.06 3.86
N MET A 256 31.23 18.56 3.54
CA MET A 256 30.25 17.78 2.77
C MET A 256 30.29 18.16 1.29
N ASN A 257 31.02 17.38 0.49
CA ASN A 257 31.22 17.64 -0.93
C ASN A 257 30.00 17.19 -1.76
N SER A 258 29.30 18.15 -2.39
CA SER A 258 28.20 17.94 -3.34
C SER A 258 28.48 16.85 -4.41
N LYS A 259 29.77 16.64 -4.74
CA LYS A 259 30.24 15.56 -5.61
C LYS A 259 29.91 14.16 -5.10
N THR A 260 29.83 13.91 -3.79
CA THR A 260 29.53 12.58 -3.23
C THR A 260 28.05 12.24 -3.30
N ILE A 261 27.18 13.23 -3.11
CA ILE A 261 25.72 13.06 -3.21
C ILE A 261 25.33 12.77 -4.67
N VAL A 262 25.85 13.56 -5.60
CA VAL A 262 25.59 13.36 -7.03
C VAL A 262 26.18 12.04 -7.53
N ARG A 263 27.35 11.63 -7.03
CA ARG A 263 27.98 10.34 -7.39
C ARG A 263 27.22 9.14 -6.83
N TRP A 264 26.57 9.27 -5.67
CA TRP A 264 25.69 8.23 -5.12
C TRP A 264 24.39 8.10 -5.92
N LEU A 265 23.75 9.22 -6.27
CA LEU A 265 22.55 9.24 -7.12
C LEU A 265 22.83 8.68 -8.53
N LEU A 266 23.96 9.06 -9.14
CA LEU A 266 24.39 8.56 -10.44
C LEU A 266 24.73 7.06 -10.40
N SER A 267 25.34 6.57 -9.32
CA SER A 267 25.66 5.14 -9.18
C SER A 267 24.39 4.29 -9.07
N ARG A 268 23.29 4.83 -8.50
CA ARG A 268 22.02 4.10 -8.35
C ARG A 268 21.16 4.15 -9.62
N LEU A 269 21.20 5.25 -10.38
CA LEU A 269 20.61 5.32 -11.72
C LEU A 269 21.27 4.34 -12.70
N LEU A 270 22.59 4.12 -12.57
CA LEU A 270 23.33 3.17 -13.41
C LEU A 270 22.95 1.70 -13.11
N VAL A 271 22.68 1.36 -11.85
CA VAL A 271 22.19 0.01 -11.45
C VAL A 271 20.75 -0.24 -11.94
N ARG A 272 19.91 0.81 -12.03
CA ARG A 272 18.55 0.71 -12.61
C ARG A 272 18.56 0.42 -14.13
N ALA A 273 19.55 0.92 -14.88
CA ALA A 273 19.68 0.64 -16.32
C ALA A 273 20.11 -0.82 -16.60
N ASP A 274 20.88 -1.42 -15.68
CA ASP A 274 21.38 -2.80 -15.81
C ASP A 274 20.29 -3.84 -15.43
N ALA A 275 19.46 -3.54 -14.43
CA ALA A 275 18.31 -4.37 -14.06
C ALA A 275 17.19 -4.37 -15.12
N ALA A 276 16.98 -3.25 -15.83
CA ALA A 276 16.03 -3.18 -16.95
C ALA A 276 16.53 -3.93 -18.20
N SER A 277 17.85 -4.08 -18.37
CA SER A 277 18.44 -4.85 -19.48
C SER A 277 18.48 -6.36 -19.24
N GLN A 278 18.24 -6.83 -18.01
CA GLN A 278 18.21 -8.26 -17.66
C GLN A 278 16.78 -8.86 -17.66
N LEU A 279 15.77 -8.07 -18.02
CA LEU A 279 14.36 -8.47 -18.11
C LEU A 279 13.75 -8.31 -19.53
N MET A 280 14.60 -8.08 -20.55
CA MET A 280 14.27 -8.29 -21.97
C MET A 280 15.03 -9.50 -22.49
#